data_AF-A0A4Q9HQR7-F1
#
_entry.id   AF-A0A4Q9HQR7-F1
#
_cell.length_a   1.000
_cell.length_b   1.000
_cell.length_c   1.000
_cell.angle_alpha   90.00
_cell.angle_beta   90.00
_cell.angle_gamma   90.00
#
_symmetry.space_group_name_H-M   'P 1'
#
loop_
_entity.id
_entity.type
_entity.pdbx_description
1 polymer ?
#
loop_
_entity_poly.entity_id
_entity_poly.type
_entity_poly.pdbx_seq_one_letter_code
_entity_poly.pdbx_strand_id
1 'polypeptide(L)' 'MQPLGLGHLNHPLLGHPVIDHAHDDHIGILRAIAPDAKANTPSLNIGIPDTPPVAWLAPVTGGLEWTTDPDAIEAAK' A
#
# COMPACT_ATOMS: atom_id res chain seq x y z
N MET A 1 5.49 -0.14 -12.73
CA MET A 1 4.08 -0.18 -12.25
C MET A 1 3.20 0.50 -13.30
N GLN A 2 2.01 -0.03 -13.61
CA GLN A 2 1.08 0.55 -14.60
C GLN A 2 -0.14 1.16 -13.88
N PRO A 3 -0.71 2.29 -14.33
CA PRO A 3 -1.88 2.87 -13.67
C PRO A 3 -3.14 2.01 -13.88
N LEU A 4 -3.89 1.78 -12.80
CA LEU A 4 -5.18 1.09 -12.79
C LEU A 4 -6.38 2.06 -12.68
N GLY A 5 -6.11 3.35 -12.51
CA GLY A 5 -7.12 4.40 -12.30
C GLY A 5 -7.22 4.83 -10.84
N LEU A 6 -7.73 6.05 -10.58
CA LEU A 6 -7.93 6.59 -9.22
C LEU A 6 -6.66 6.51 -8.33
N GLY A 7 -5.49 6.79 -8.90
CA GLY A 7 -4.20 6.73 -8.19
C GLY A 7 -3.67 5.33 -7.89
N HIS A 8 -4.42 4.28 -8.23
CA HIS A 8 -3.98 2.91 -8.03
C HIS A 8 -2.96 2.50 -9.08
N LEU A 9 -1.91 1.81 -8.64
CA LEU A 9 -0.86 1.27 -9.48
C LEU A 9 -0.86 -0.25 -9.42
N ASN A 10 -0.64 -0.87 -10.58
CA ASN A 10 -0.44 -2.30 -10.72
C ASN A 10 0.93 -2.69 -10.17
N HIS A 11 0.96 -3.75 -9.37
CA HIS A 11 2.17 -4.32 -8.78
C HIS A 11 2.12 -5.85 -8.89
N PRO A 12 3.22 -6.53 -9.28
CA PRO A 12 3.23 -7.98 -9.44
C PRO A 12 2.91 -8.74 -8.14
N LEU A 13 3.18 -8.13 -6.99
CA LEU A 13 2.91 -8.72 -5.68
C LEU A 13 1.48 -8.46 -5.17
N LEU A 14 0.60 -7.79 -5.92
CA LEU A 14 -0.79 -7.60 -5.49
C LEU A 14 -1.44 -8.96 -5.21
N GLY A 15 -2.08 -9.09 -4.05
CA GLY A 15 -2.68 -10.32 -3.53
C GLY A 15 -1.70 -11.33 -2.93
N HIS A 16 -0.40 -11.04 -2.93
CA HIS A 16 0.65 -11.94 -2.43
C HIS A 16 1.16 -11.50 -1.05
N PRO A 17 1.68 -12.45 -0.24
CA PRO A 17 2.39 -12.11 0.97
C PRO A 17 3.70 -11.38 0.65
N VAL A 18 3.95 -10.31 1.38
CA VAL A 18 5.17 -9.50 1.30
C VAL A 18 5.74 -9.28 2.69
N ILE A 19 7.07 -9.16 2.75
CA ILE A 19 7.83 -8.75 3.92
C ILE A 19 7.95 -7.23 3.85
N ASP A 20 7.58 -6.54 4.91
CA ASP A 20 7.72 -5.09 5.06
C ASP A 20 8.92 -4.74 5.93
N HIS A 21 10.02 -4.33 5.29
CA HIS A 21 11.26 -4.00 5.98
C HIS A 21 11.16 -2.70 6.80
N ALA A 22 10.19 -1.83 6.52
CA ALA A 22 9.98 -0.61 7.31
C ALA A 22 9.35 -0.89 8.69
N HIS A 23 8.76 -2.08 8.89
CA HIS A 23 8.07 -2.48 10.11
C HIS A 23 8.65 -3.78 10.68
N ASP A 24 9.98 -3.89 10.81
CA ASP A 24 10.66 -5.04 11.46
C ASP A 24 10.35 -6.38 10.77
N ASP A 25 10.44 -6.40 9.42
CA ASP A 25 10.18 -7.59 8.59
C ASP A 25 8.77 -8.18 8.77
N HIS A 26 7.80 -7.33 9.13
CA HIS A 26 6.43 -7.78 9.34
C HIS A 26 5.78 -8.26 8.03
N ILE A 27 5.06 -9.37 8.10
CA ILE A 27 4.47 -10.00 6.91
C ILE A 27 3.01 -9.61 6.76
N GLY A 28 2.65 -9.10 5.59
CA GLY A 28 1.28 -8.76 5.22
C GLY A 28 0.95 -9.17 3.79
N ILE A 29 -0.33 -9.16 3.43
CA ILE A 29 -0.78 -9.32 2.04
C ILE A 29 -0.84 -7.95 1.39
N LEU A 30 -0.16 -7.79 0.24
CA LEU A 30 -0.24 -6.53 -0.51
C LEU A 30 -1.62 -6.39 -1.18
N ARG A 31 -2.39 -5.38 -0.78
CA ARG A 31 -3.76 -5.16 -1.26
C ARG A 31 -3.85 -4.11 -2.36
N ALA A 32 -3.06 -3.05 -2.25
CA ALA A 32 -3.05 -1.95 -3.21
C ALA A 32 -1.73 -1.18 -3.15
N ILE A 33 -1.36 -0.57 -4.28
CA ILE A 33 -0.41 0.54 -4.32
C ILE A 33 -1.21 1.78 -4.70
N ALA A 34 -1.40 2.72 -3.78
CA ALA A 34 -2.20 3.92 -4.02
C ALA A 34 -1.81 5.04 -3.04
N PRO A 35 -1.96 6.33 -3.41
CA PRO A 35 -1.70 7.45 -2.51
C PRO A 35 -2.52 7.35 -1.23
N ASP A 36 -1.89 7.64 -0.09
CA ASP A 36 -2.59 7.75 1.18
C ASP A 36 -3.37 9.07 1.23
N ALA A 37 -4.70 8.98 1.22
CA ALA A 37 -5.59 10.14 1.34
C ALA A 37 -5.57 10.76 2.76
N LYS A 38 -5.07 10.03 3.76
CA LYS A 38 -5.00 10.51 5.14
C LYS A 38 -3.90 11.56 5.33
N ALA A 39 -2.87 11.56 4.48
CA ALA A 39 -1.75 12.49 4.53
C ALA A 39 -2.13 13.95 4.21
N ASN A 40 -3.27 14.24 3.58
CA ASN A 40 -3.65 15.61 3.21
C ASN A 40 -5.15 15.92 3.43
N THR A 41 -5.44 16.41 4.64
CA THR A 41 -6.65 17.16 5.07
C THR A 41 -8.00 16.43 5.11
N PRO A 42 -8.88 16.75 6.10
CA PRO A 42 -10.24 16.21 6.22
C PRO A 42 -11.24 16.78 5.19
N SER A 43 -10.75 17.51 4.20
CA SER A 43 -11.55 18.01 3.08
C SER A 43 -11.95 16.81 2.22
N LEU A 44 -13.21 16.75 1.78
CA LEU A 44 -13.70 15.76 0.83
C LEU A 44 -12.86 15.88 -0.48
N ASN A 45 -11.76 15.13 -0.56
CA ASN A 45 -10.89 15.12 -1.72
C ASN A 45 -11.62 14.37 -2.83
N ILE A 46 -12.24 15.14 -3.73
CA ILE A 46 -12.96 14.65 -4.92
C ILE A 46 -11.95 14.24 -6.02
N GLY A 47 -10.64 14.44 -5.81
CA GLY A 47 -9.55 14.10 -6.72
C GLY A 47 -8.54 13.11 -6.11
N ILE A 48 -7.62 12.61 -6.96
CA ILE A 48 -6.50 11.77 -6.52
C ILE A 48 -5.52 12.66 -5.73
N PRO A 49 -5.13 12.30 -4.51
CA PRO A 49 -4.15 13.08 -3.74
C PRO A 49 -2.83 13.18 -4.49
N ASP A 50 -2.22 14.37 -4.51
CA ASP A 50 -0.84 14.58 -4.99
C ASP A 50 0.16 14.14 -3.91
N THR A 51 0.04 12.88 -3.47
CA THR A 51 0.97 12.25 -2.54
C THR A 51 1.64 11.06 -3.22
N PRO A 52 2.88 10.73 -2.87
CA PRO A 52 3.51 9.53 -3.37
C PRO A 52 2.66 8.30 -3.02
N PRO A 53 2.58 7.31 -3.92
CA PRO A 53 1.81 6.09 -3.68
C PRO A 53 2.41 5.31 -2.51
N VAL A 54 1.56 4.75 -1.67
CA VAL A 54 1.97 3.85 -0.57
C VAL A 54 1.47 2.43 -0.83
N ALA A 55 2.15 1.45 -0.24
CA ALA A 55 1.71 0.07 -0.22
C ALA A 55 0.76 -0.18 0.95
N TRP A 56 -0.45 -0.66 0.64
CA TRP A 56 -1.46 -1.04 1.63
C TRP A 56 -1.36 -2.52 1.93
N LEU A 57 -1.04 -2.85 3.18
CA LEU A 57 -0.82 -4.21 3.65
C LEU A 57 -1.92 -4.63 4.63
N ALA A 58 -2.43 -5.84 4.42
CA ALA A 58 -3.38 -6.47 5.33
C ALA A 58 -2.69 -7.59 6.13
N PRO A 59 -2.90 -7.68 7.45
CA PRO A 59 -2.34 -8.77 8.26
C PRO A 59 -2.92 -10.12 7.85
N VAL A 60 -2.06 -11.14 7.76
CA VAL A 60 -2.44 -12.50 7.34
C VAL A 60 -3.49 -13.13 8.28
N THR A 61 -3.39 -12.85 9.58
CA THR A 61 -4.27 -13.40 10.63
C THR A 61 -5.49 -12.53 10.92
N GLY A 62 -5.73 -11.47 10.14
CA GLY A 62 -6.69 -10.42 10.46
C GLY A 62 -6.12 -9.40 11.46
N GLY A 63 -6.68 -8.19 11.46
CA GLY A 63 -6.16 -7.05 12.21
C GLY A 63 -6.29 -5.74 11.42
N LEU A 64 -5.59 -4.71 11.90
CA LEU A 64 -5.60 -3.39 11.26
C LEU A 64 -4.64 -3.38 10.07
N GLU A 65 -5.12 -2.89 8.92
CA GLU A 65 -4.28 -2.63 7.75
C GLU A 65 -3.28 -1.51 8.06
N TRP A 66 -2.10 -1.58 7.45
CA TRP A 66 -1.09 -0.54 7.56
C TRP A 66 -0.55 -0.15 6.19
N THR A 67 0.10 1.01 6.15
CA THR A 67 0.73 1.55 4.96
C THR A 67 2.24 1.61 5.13
N THR A 68 2.96 1.31 4.06
CA THR A 68 4.43 1.37 4.01
C THR A 68 4.88 1.90 2.65
N ASP A 69 6.16 2.21 2.52
CA ASP A 69 6.73 2.60 1.23
C ASP A 69 6.75 1.40 0.26
N PRO A 70 6.32 1.54 -1.00
CA PRO A 70 6.35 0.45 -1.97
C PRO A 70 7.75 -0.13 -2.24
N ASP A 71 8.82 0.61 -1.98
CA ASP A 71 10.20 0.14 -2.11
C ASP A 71 10.66 -0.67 -0.88
N ALA A 72 9.95 -0.55 0.25
CA ALA A 72 10.26 -1.28 1.48
C ALA A 72 9.69 -2.70 1.53
N ILE A 73 8.96 -3.13 0.49
CA ILE A 73 8.32 -4.44 0.45
C ILE A 73 9.05 -5.43 -0.47
N GLU A 74 9.24 -6.66 0.01
CA GLU A 74 9.77 -7.78 -0.76
C GLU A 74 8.77 -8.93 -0.80
N ALA A 75 8.78 -9.76 -1.85
CA ALA A 75 7.99 -10.99 -1.88
C ALA A 75 8.38 -11.93 -0.72
N ALA A 76 7.41 -12.38 0.06
CA ALA A 76 7.66 -13.44 1.03
C ALA A 76 7.91 -14.77 0.29
N LYS A 77 8.96 -15.49 0.69
CA LYS A 77 9.36 -16.78 0.09
C LYS A 77 8.48 -17.93 0.53
#